data_AF-A0A2D8PQT4-F1
#
_entry.id   AF-A0A2D8PQT4-F1
#
_cell.length_a   1.000
_cell.length_b   1.000
_cell.length_c   1.000
_cell.angle_alpha   90.00
_cell.angle_beta   90.00
_cell.angle_gamma   90.00
#
_symmetry.space_group_name_H-M   'P 1'
#
loop_
_entity.id
_entity.type
_entity.pdbx_description
1 polymer ?
#
loop_
_entity_poly.entity_id
_entity_poly.type
_entity_poly.pdbx_seq_one_letter_code
_entity_poly.pdbx_strand_id
1 'polypeptide(L)'
;MTLPIARLGNPVFCPGTYIYAGSAYGPGGIRARVSRHLRADKKPHWHVDYLSSSSRCVKVETYIGGNECNLVAGLIQNGAAFHVPGFGSSDCAVCDAHLVRLAGL
;
A
#
# COMPACT_ATOMS: atom_id res chain seq x y z
N MET A 1 -4.72 -3.79 14.89
CA MET A 1 -3.56 -4.65 14.57
C MET A 1 -2.31 -3.78 14.49
N THR A 2 -1.22 -4.16 15.14
CA THR A 2 0.06 -3.43 15.06
C THR A 2 0.97 -4.10 14.05
N LEU A 3 1.56 -3.34 13.11
CA LEU A 3 2.54 -3.86 12.17
C LEU A 3 3.98 -3.63 12.67
N PRO A 4 4.87 -4.63 12.66
CA PRO A 4 6.24 -4.50 13.14
C PRO A 4 7.15 -3.80 12.12
N ILE A 5 6.86 -2.53 11.84
CA ILE A 5 7.63 -1.67 10.93
C ILE A 5 8.29 -0.58 11.76
N ALA A 6 9.48 -0.86 12.30
CA ALA A 6 10.18 0.03 13.22
C ALA A 6 10.43 1.43 12.62
N ARG A 7 10.75 1.51 11.32
CA ARG A 7 10.98 2.79 10.62
C ARG A 7 9.75 3.70 10.56
N LEU A 8 8.55 3.14 10.73
CA LEU A 8 7.28 3.88 10.77
C LEU A 8 6.67 3.91 12.19
N GLY A 9 7.46 3.61 13.23
CA GLY A 9 6.99 3.66 14.61
C GLY A 9 6.02 2.54 15.00
N ASN A 10 6.08 1.38 14.33
CA ASN A 10 5.17 0.25 14.56
C ASN A 10 3.68 0.64 14.49
N PRO A 11 3.19 1.04 13.31
CA PRO A 11 1.89 1.66 13.16
C PRO A 11 0.73 0.73 13.55
N VAL A 12 -0.31 1.34 14.13
CA VAL A 12 -1.55 0.66 14.52
C VAL A 12 -2.61 0.86 13.44
N PHE A 13 -3.22 -0.25 13.01
CA PHE A 13 -4.29 -0.31 12.04
C PHE A 13 -5.60 -0.68 12.72
N CYS A 14 -6.60 0.19 12.60
CA CYS A 14 -7.98 -0.13 12.96
C CYS A 14 -8.63 -0.95 11.83
N PRO A 15 -9.72 -1.69 12.11
CA PRO A 15 -10.53 -2.29 11.05
C PRO A 15 -10.96 -1.25 10.01
N GLY A 16 -10.94 -1.65 8.74
CA GLY A 16 -11.33 -0.82 7.61
C GLY A 16 -10.69 -1.25 6.30
N THR A 17 -11.02 -0.53 5.23
CA THR A 17 -10.47 -0.77 3.90
C THR A 17 -9.31 0.18 3.64
N TYR A 18 -8.18 -0.41 3.26
CA TYR A 18 -6.96 0.30 2.94
C TYR A 18 -6.57 0.03 1.49
N ILE A 19 -6.12 1.06 0.78
CA ILE A 19 -5.62 0.96 -0.58
C ILE A 19 -4.15 1.35 -0.60
N TYR A 20 -3.33 0.50 -1.17
CA TYR A 20 -1.91 0.74 -1.42
C TYR A 20 -1.70 0.91 -2.93
N ALA A 21 -1.05 2.00 -3.33
CA ALA A 21 -0.54 2.20 -4.69
C ALA A 21 0.96 1.88 -4.72
N GLY A 22 1.39 1.12 -5.73
CA GLY A 22 2.79 0.73 -5.88
C GLY A 22 3.13 0.39 -7.32
N SER A 23 4.36 0.68 -7.73
CA SER A 23 4.89 0.39 -9.06
C SER A 23 5.44 -1.02 -9.14
N ALA A 24 5.60 -1.50 -10.37
CA ALA A 24 6.08 -2.83 -10.67
C ALA A 24 7.17 -2.81 -11.76
N TYR A 25 8.15 -1.90 -11.65
CA TYR A 25 9.27 -1.78 -12.61
C TYR A 25 10.36 -2.87 -12.45
N GLY A 26 10.26 -3.71 -11.43
CA GLY A 26 11.21 -4.79 -11.19
C GLY A 26 11.03 -6.00 -12.11
N PRO A 27 11.94 -7.00 -12.03
CA PRO A 27 11.85 -8.23 -12.81
C PRO A 27 10.50 -8.94 -12.65
N GLY A 28 9.92 -9.37 -13.77
CA GLY A 28 8.61 -10.03 -13.82
C GLY A 28 7.40 -9.09 -13.72
N GLY A 29 7.63 -7.78 -13.60
CA GLY A 29 6.62 -6.74 -13.78
C GLY A 29 5.43 -6.84 -12.81
N ILE A 30 4.26 -6.41 -13.30
CA ILE A 30 2.99 -6.41 -12.54
C ILE A 30 2.67 -7.80 -11.99
N ARG A 31 2.80 -8.86 -12.81
CA ARG A 31 2.50 -10.22 -12.38
C ARG A 31 3.32 -10.60 -11.15
N ALA A 32 4.64 -10.42 -11.20
CA ALA A 32 5.51 -10.77 -10.09
C ALA A 32 5.21 -9.93 -8.84
N ARG A 33 4.96 -8.62 -9.01
CA ARG A 33 4.63 -7.72 -7.89
C ARG A 33 3.33 -8.11 -7.20
N VAL A 34 2.26 -8.30 -7.98
CA VAL A 34 0.95 -8.72 -7.46
C VAL A 34 1.04 -10.08 -6.79
N SER A 35 1.65 -11.09 -7.44
CA SER A 35 1.81 -12.42 -6.84
C SER A 35 2.55 -12.36 -5.50
N ARG A 36 3.58 -11.51 -5.39
CA ARG A 36 4.29 -11.30 -4.12
C ARG A 36 3.39 -10.67 -3.06
N HIS A 37 2.66 -9.60 -3.38
CA HIS A 37 1.78 -8.95 -2.40
C HIS A 37 0.57 -9.81 -2.01
N LEU A 38 0.13 -10.74 -2.86
CA LEU A 38 -0.97 -11.66 -2.52
C LEU A 38 -0.54 -12.89 -1.72
N ARG A 39 0.73 -13.28 -1.74
CA ARG A 39 1.20 -14.47 -1.02
C ARG A 39 1.11 -14.27 0.50
N ALA A 40 0.33 -15.07 1.23
CA ALA A 40 0.19 -14.89 2.69
C ALA A 40 1.51 -15.12 3.43
N ASP A 41 2.13 -16.28 3.19
CA ASP A 41 3.42 -16.66 3.79
C ASP A 41 4.60 -16.10 2.99
N LYS A 42 5.24 -15.07 3.55
CA LYS A 42 6.41 -14.41 2.97
C LYS A 42 7.19 -13.69 4.05
N LYS A 43 8.51 -13.63 3.88
CA LYS A 43 9.34 -12.66 4.58
C LYS A 43 9.00 -11.25 4.08
N PRO A 44 8.51 -10.33 4.93
CA PRO A 44 8.21 -8.97 4.52
C PRO A 44 9.46 -8.26 3.98
N HIS A 45 9.30 -7.52 2.89
CA HIS A 45 10.35 -6.69 2.29
C HIS A 45 9.88 -5.26 2.11
N TRP A 46 8.66 -5.06 1.59
CA TRP A 46 8.01 -3.75 1.52
C TRP A 46 7.02 -3.55 2.65
N HIS A 47 6.71 -2.30 2.99
CA HIS A 47 5.74 -1.99 4.04
C HIS A 47 4.39 -2.70 3.82
N VAL A 48 3.89 -2.74 2.57
CA VAL A 48 2.65 -3.45 2.24
C VAL A 48 2.74 -4.97 2.42
N ASP A 49 3.93 -5.57 2.44
CA ASP A 49 4.06 -7.01 2.72
C ASP A 49 3.64 -7.33 4.16
N TYR A 50 3.96 -6.46 5.12
CA TYR A 50 3.52 -6.62 6.52
C TYR A 50 2.00 -6.56 6.65
N LEU A 51 1.37 -5.63 5.92
CA LEU A 51 -0.09 -5.49 5.93
C LEU A 51 -0.77 -6.65 5.19
N SER A 52 -0.30 -6.99 3.98
CA SER A 52 -0.92 -8.02 3.14
C SER A 52 -0.73 -9.45 3.66
N SER A 53 0.30 -9.71 4.48
CA SER A 53 0.43 -11.01 5.18
C SER A 53 -0.53 -11.17 6.36
N SER A 54 -1.13 -10.08 6.84
CA SER A 54 -1.97 -10.06 8.05
C SER A 54 -3.38 -9.53 7.78
N SER A 55 -3.74 -9.36 6.51
CA SER A 55 -5.06 -8.88 6.07
C SER A 55 -5.51 -9.61 4.80
N ARG A 56 -6.81 -9.51 4.51
CA ARG A 56 -7.38 -10.06 3.28
C ARG A 56 -7.31 -9.02 2.18
N CYS A 57 -6.64 -9.34 1.07
CA CYS A 57 -6.77 -8.57 -0.16
C CYS A 57 -8.14 -8.86 -0.80
N VAL A 58 -8.92 -7.81 -1.05
CA VAL A 58 -10.28 -7.92 -1.62
C VAL A 58 -10.34 -7.53 -3.10
N LYS A 59 -9.38 -6.74 -3.58
CA LYS A 59 -9.33 -6.24 -4.95
C LYS A 59 -7.88 -5.95 -5.34
N VAL A 60 -7.54 -6.23 -6.59
CA VAL A 60 -6.30 -5.79 -7.23
C VAL A 60 -6.67 -5.10 -8.54
N GLU A 61 -6.10 -3.92 -8.76
CA GLU A 61 -6.19 -3.21 -10.02
C GLU A 61 -4.78 -2.91 -10.54
N THR A 62 -4.63 -2.90 -11.86
CA THR A 62 -3.34 -2.74 -12.52
C THR A 62 -3.44 -1.72 -13.63
N TYR A 63 -2.48 -0.79 -13.68
CA TYR A 63 -2.46 0.33 -14.62
C TYR A 63 -1.13 0.34 -15.38
N ILE A 64 -1.16 0.01 -16.67
CA ILE A 64 0.03 0.10 -17.52
C ILE A 64 0.35 1.58 -17.76
N GLY A 65 1.58 2.00 -17.45
CA GLY A 65 1.98 3.41 -17.48
C GLY A 65 1.36 4.27 -16.38
N GLY A 66 0.74 3.65 -15.37
CA GLY A 66 0.17 4.36 -14.23
C GLY A 66 1.24 5.00 -13.34
N ASN A 67 0.83 6.03 -12.59
CA ASN A 67 1.67 6.73 -11.64
C ASN A 67 1.06 6.62 -10.23
N GLU A 68 1.86 6.16 -9.27
CA GLU A 68 1.42 5.94 -7.88
C GLU A 68 0.85 7.22 -7.25
N CYS A 69 1.53 8.35 -7.45
CA CYS A 69 1.12 9.65 -6.90
C CYS A 69 -0.23 10.10 -7.46
N ASN A 70 -0.45 9.95 -8.78
CA ASN A 70 -1.73 10.30 -9.40
C ASN A 70 -2.88 9.43 -8.88
N LEU A 71 -2.64 8.13 -8.70
CA LEU A 71 -3.62 7.21 -8.12
C LEU A 71 -3.98 7.60 -6.68
N VAL A 72 -2.97 7.87 -5.85
CA VAL A 72 -3.16 8.32 -4.46
C VAL A 72 -3.89 9.65 -4.41
N ALA A 73 -3.50 10.63 -5.22
CA ALA A 73 -4.16 11.94 -5.30
C ALA A 73 -5.64 11.81 -5.66
N GLY A 74 -5.97 10.96 -6.64
CA GLY A 74 -7.36 10.67 -7.00
C GLY A 74 -8.14 10.06 -5.84
N LEU A 75 -7.56 9.12 -5.09
CA LEU A 75 -8.20 8.53 -3.92
C LEU A 75 -8.46 9.56 -2.82
N ILE A 76 -7.50 10.44 -2.53
CA ILE A 76 -7.66 11.53 -1.56
C ILE A 76 -8.78 12.49 -2.00
N GLN A 77 -8.82 12.88 -3.28
CA GLN A 77 -9.88 13.73 -3.83
C GLN A 77 -11.27 13.08 -3.67
N ASN A 78 -11.35 11.74 -3.67
CA ASN A 78 -12.57 10.97 -3.46
C ASN A 78 -12.81 10.62 -1.97
N GLY A 79 -12.16 11.32 -1.03
CA GLY A 79 -12.44 11.22 0.39
C GLY A 79 -11.64 10.15 1.14
N ALA A 80 -10.64 9.51 0.52
CA ALA A 80 -9.67 8.71 1.28
C ALA A 80 -8.76 9.63 2.12
N ALA A 81 -8.13 9.06 3.15
CA ALA A 81 -7.21 9.79 4.02
C ALA A 81 -5.91 9.01 4.23
N PHE A 82 -4.79 9.72 4.40
CA PHE A 82 -3.55 9.11 4.83
C PHE A 82 -3.69 8.54 6.25
N HIS A 83 -3.16 7.34 6.46
CA HIS A 83 -3.21 6.66 7.77
C HIS A 83 -1.83 6.58 8.44
N VAL A 84 -0.79 6.25 7.66
CA VAL A 84 0.58 6.10 8.17
C VAL A 84 1.52 6.89 7.27
N PRO A 85 2.00 8.08 7.71
CA PRO A 85 3.00 8.84 6.97
C PRO A 85 4.25 7.99 6.66
N GLY A 86 4.82 8.17 5.47
CA GLY A 86 5.97 7.42 4.95
C GLY A 86 5.65 6.00 4.47
N PHE A 87 4.41 5.54 4.57
CA PHE A 87 4.06 4.16 4.19
C PHE A 87 4.10 4.00 2.66
N GLY A 88 5.20 3.41 2.19
CA GLY A 88 5.36 3.01 0.79
C GLY A 88 5.74 4.15 -0.13
N SER A 89 6.07 5.31 0.43
CA SER A 89 6.50 6.53 -0.26
C SER A 89 7.97 6.87 0.01
N SER A 90 8.82 5.89 0.34
CA SER A 90 10.20 6.15 0.75
C SER A 90 11.07 6.82 -0.33
N ASP A 91 10.70 6.68 -1.58
CA ASP A 91 11.30 7.29 -2.77
C ASP A 91 10.43 8.41 -3.37
N CYS A 92 9.37 8.82 -2.68
CA CYS A 92 8.45 9.87 -3.12
C CYS A 92 8.55 11.10 -2.22
N ALA A 93 8.91 12.24 -2.80
CA ALA A 93 9.01 13.52 -2.08
C ALA A 93 7.69 14.30 -2.01
N VAL A 94 6.65 13.83 -2.70
CA VAL A 94 5.39 14.58 -2.89
C VAL A 94 4.27 14.04 -2.00
N CYS A 95 4.17 12.72 -1.85
CA CYS A 95 3.05 12.09 -1.14
C CYS A 95 3.41 11.79 0.32
N ASP A 96 2.50 12.10 1.24
CA ASP A 96 2.65 11.72 2.65
C ASP A 96 2.79 10.20 2.80
N ALA A 97 1.99 9.43 2.06
CA ALA A 97 2.08 7.98 1.96
C ALA A 97 1.50 7.50 0.63
N HIS A 98 1.85 6.29 0.21
CA HIS A 98 1.13 5.60 -0.88
C HIS A 98 0.09 4.60 -0.36
N LEU A 99 -0.13 4.59 0.96
CA LEU A 99 -1.22 3.87 1.62
C LEU A 99 -2.25 4.87 2.14
N VAL A 100 -3.50 4.67 1.72
CA VAL A 100 -4.65 5.46 2.19
C VAL A 100 -5.71 4.54 2.79
N ARG A 101 -6.51 5.09 3.71
CA ARG A 101 -7.72 4.47 4.24
C ARG A 101 -8.92 5.10 3.54
N LEU A 102 -9.86 4.27 3.07
CA LEU A 102 -11.13 4.79 2.56
C LEU A 102 -11.95 5.35 3.72
N ALA A 103 -12.57 6.52 3.51
CA ALA A 103 -13.66 6.95 4.39
C ALA A 103 -14.83 5.95 4.29
N GLY A 104 -15.58 5.82 5.39
CA GLY A 104 -16.51 4.72 5.67
C GLY A 104 -17.26 4.12 4.47
N LEU A 105 -17.19 2.79 4.37
CA LEU A 105 -18.36 1.99 4.03
C LEU A 105 -19.09 1.67 5.33
#